data_AF-A0A0F9HJW9-F1
#
_entry.id   AF-A0A0F9HJW9-F1
#
_cell.length_a   1.000
_cell.length_b   1.000
_cell.length_c   1.000
_cell.angle_alpha   90.00
_cell.angle_beta   90.00
_cell.angle_gamma   90.00
#
_symmetry.space_group_name_H-M   'P 1'
#
loop_
_entity.id
_entity.type
_entity.pdbx_description
1 polymer ?
#
loop_
_entity_poly.entity_id
_entity_poly.type
_entity_poly.pdbx_seq_one_letter_code
_entity_poly.pdbx_strand_id
1 'polypeptide(L)'
;MSWPVIAVDTHIFRVSNRTKLAMGKDVVAVEQKLEKVVPKEFKVNVHHWLILHGRYTCVARKPKCGSCIIEDLCEFKEKTN
;
A
#
# COMPACT_ATOMS: atom_id res chain seq x y z
N MET A 1 -7.21 -5.25 -20.09
CA MET A 1 -5.81 -5.71 -20.24
C MET A 1 -5.20 -5.79 -18.83
N SER A 2 -5.42 -6.90 -18.12
CA SER A 2 -4.96 -7.08 -16.73
C SER A 2 -3.62 -7.83 -16.74
N TRP A 3 -2.55 -7.09 -17.02
CA TRP A 3 -1.20 -7.60 -16.79
C TRP A 3 -0.99 -7.73 -15.27
N PRO A 4 -0.41 -8.83 -14.75
CA PRO A 4 -0.22 -9.06 -13.32
C PRO A 4 0.91 -8.19 -12.70
N VAL A 5 1.18 -7.04 -13.33
CA VAL A 5 2.18 -6.07 -12.90
C VAL A 5 1.50 -5.06 -12.00
N ILE A 6 1.96 -4.98 -10.75
CA ILE A 6 1.43 -4.05 -9.76
C ILE A 6 2.16 -2.72 -9.97
N ALA A 7 1.62 -1.85 -10.83
CA ALA A 7 2.19 -0.52 -11.02
C ALA A 7 2.17 0.23 -9.68
N VAL A 8 3.31 0.77 -9.26
CA VAL A 8 3.46 1.48 -7.98
C VAL A 8 3.46 2.98 -8.23
N ASP A 9 2.45 3.68 -7.74
CA ASP A 9 2.38 5.14 -7.74
C ASP A 9 2.77 5.74 -6.37
N THR A 10 2.62 7.07 -6.22
CA THR A 10 2.94 7.75 -4.95
C THR A 10 2.04 7.33 -3.78
N HIS A 11 0.82 6.85 -4.05
CA HIS A 11 -0.11 6.36 -3.03
C HIS A 11 0.32 4.98 -2.56
N ILE A 12 0.53 4.04 -3.49
CA ILE A 12 0.97 2.68 -3.21
C ILE A 12 2.34 2.70 -2.53
N PHE A 13 3.29 3.51 -3.01
CA PHE A 13 4.62 3.64 -2.41
C PHE A 13 4.54 4.05 -0.94
N ARG A 14 3.71 5.06 -0.62
CA ARG A 14 3.51 5.52 0.76
C ARG A 14 2.82 4.46 1.61
N VAL A 15 1.74 3.86 1.12
CA VAL A 15 0.99 2.83 1.86
C VAL A 15 1.92 1.66 2.18
N SER A 16 2.63 1.14 1.19
CA SER A 16 3.51 -0.02 1.31
C SER A 16 4.65 0.20 2.30
N ASN A 17 5.21 1.40 2.35
CA ASN A 17 6.25 1.76 3.32
C ASN A 17 5.68 1.99 4.73
N ARG A 18 4.52 2.65 4.87
CA ARG A 18 3.90 2.90 6.19
C ARG A 18 3.41 1.65 6.86
N THR A 19 2.70 0.79 6.13
CA THR A 19 2.19 -0.49 6.66
C THR A 19 3.26 -1.56 6.78
N LYS A 20 4.46 -1.29 6.26
CA LYS A 20 5.57 -2.24 6.08
C LYS A 20 5.27 -3.47 5.21
N LEU A 21 4.14 -3.48 4.51
CA LEU A 21 3.75 -4.54 3.58
C LEU A 21 4.83 -4.83 2.54
N ALA A 22 5.38 -3.77 1.95
CA ALA A 22 6.44 -3.86 0.95
C ALA A 22 7.33 -2.63 1.02
N MET A 23 8.22 -2.59 2.02
CA MET A 23 9.16 -1.48 2.17
C MET A 23 10.22 -1.47 1.07
N GLY A 24 10.48 -0.30 0.50
CA GLY A 24 11.47 -0.07 -0.55
C GLY A 24 11.88 1.39 -0.61
N LYS A 25 13.13 1.64 -1.01
CA LYS A 25 13.70 3.01 -1.12
C LYS A 25 13.21 3.74 -2.37
N ASP A 26 12.86 2.99 -3.41
CA ASP A 26 12.37 3.48 -4.68
C ASP A 26 11.15 2.66 -5.14
N VAL A 27 10.51 3.14 -6.21
CA VAL A 27 9.30 2.54 -6.79
C VAL A 27 9.55 1.10 -7.23
N VAL A 28 10.71 0.84 -7.85
CA VAL A 28 11.10 -0.47 -8.37
C VAL A 28 11.27 -1.48 -7.25
N ALA A 29 11.90 -1.11 -6.14
CA ALA A 29 12.05 -2.01 -4.99
C ALA A 29 10.70 -2.35 -4.35
N VAL A 30 9.78 -1.38 -4.27
CA VAL A 30 8.42 -1.63 -3.75
C VAL A 30 7.65 -2.55 -4.70
N GLU A 31 7.72 -2.32 -6.00
CA GLU A 31 7.05 -3.15 -7.02
C GLU A 31 7.52 -4.61 -6.97
N GLN A 32 8.83 -4.84 -7.01
CA GLN A 32 9.41 -6.19 -6.93
C GLN A 32 9.05 -6.91 -5.62
N LYS A 33 8.91 -6.16 -4.52
CA LYS A 33 8.56 -6.72 -3.23
C LYS A 33 7.07 -7.03 -3.14
N LEU A 34 6.20 -6.15 -3.65
CA LEU A 34 4.77 -6.41 -3.81
C LEU A 34 4.53 -7.67 -4.65
N GLU A 35 5.29 -7.85 -5.72
CA GLU A 35 5.18 -9.03 -6.57
C GLU A 35 5.50 -10.35 -5.83
N LYS A 36 6.40 -10.29 -4.83
CA LYS A 36 6.81 -11.44 -4.00
C LYS A 36 5.87 -11.71 -2.83
N VAL A 37 5.37 -10.66 -2.17
CA VAL A 37 4.53 -10.81 -0.96
C VAL A 37 3.05 -11.00 -1.28
N VAL A 38 2.57 -10.52 -2.43
CA VAL A 38 1.15 -10.63 -2.81
C VAL A 38 0.91 -11.95 -3.56
N PRO A 39 0.03 -12.83 -3.04
CA PRO A 39 -0.37 -14.05 -3.74
C PRO A 39 -0.98 -13.77 -5.12
N LYS A 40 -0.80 -14.68 -6.07
CA LYS A 40 -1.22 -14.50 -7.48
C LYS A 40 -2.70 -14.13 -7.64
N GLU A 41 -3.58 -14.69 -6.80
CA GLU A 41 -5.02 -14.43 -6.81
C GLU A 41 -5.37 -12.95 -6.55
N PHE A 42 -4.54 -12.23 -5.79
CA PHE A 42 -4.78 -10.85 -5.41
C PHE A 42 -4.08 -9.83 -6.32
N LYS A 43 -3.12 -10.26 -7.17
CA LYS A 43 -2.28 -9.35 -7.98
C LYS A 43 -3.08 -8.41 -8.90
N VAL A 44 -4.23 -8.86 -9.41
CA VAL A 44 -5.08 -8.04 -10.29
C VAL A 44 -5.78 -6.91 -9.52
N ASN A 45 -6.21 -7.18 -8.29
CA ASN A 45 -7.03 -6.26 -7.51
C ASN A 45 -6.23 -5.40 -6.53
N VAL A 46 -5.08 -5.89 -6.07
CA VAL A 46 -4.26 -5.24 -5.05
C VAL A 46 -3.84 -3.83 -5.45
N HIS A 47 -3.58 -3.60 -6.75
CA HIS A 47 -3.25 -2.29 -7.27
C HIS A 47 -4.36 -1.27 -6.97
N HIS A 48 -5.60 -1.58 -7.35
CA HIS A 48 -6.75 -0.72 -7.10
C HIS A 48 -7.00 -0.54 -5.60
N TRP A 49 -6.89 -1.60 -4.81
CA TRP A 49 -7.08 -1.52 -3.35
C TRP A 49 -6.07 -0.58 -2.69
N LEU A 50 -4.78 -0.72 -3.01
CA LEU A 50 -3.73 0.10 -2.42
C LEU A 50 -3.82 1.57 -2.87
N ILE A 51 -4.19 1.84 -4.12
CA ILE A 51 -4.43 3.21 -4.60
C ILE A 51 -5.60 3.85 -3.86
N LEU A 52 -6.76 3.19 -3.84
CA LEU A 52 -7.96 3.73 -3.20
C LEU A 52 -7.71 3.94 -1.70
N HIS A 53 -7.05 2.98 -1.06
CA HIS A 53 -6.68 3.09 0.35
C HIS A 53 -5.73 4.28 0.60
N GLY A 54 -4.68 4.42 -0.21
CA GLY A 54 -3.77 5.56 -0.11
C GLY A 54 -4.42 6.90 -0.45
N ARG A 55 -5.42 6.92 -1.34
CA ARG A 55 -6.11 8.15 -1.75
C ARG A 55 -7.10 8.64 -0.70
N TYR A 56 -7.86 7.75 -0.07
CA TYR A 56 -8.98 8.13 0.78
C TYR A 56 -8.75 7.92 2.28
N THR A 57 -7.85 7.01 2.66
CA THR A 57 -7.62 6.63 4.07
C THR A 57 -6.20 6.99 4.52
N CYS A 58 -5.18 6.39 3.91
CA CYS A 58 -3.77 6.61 4.25
C CYS A 58 -3.19 7.79 3.46
N VAL A 59 -3.77 8.98 3.66
CA VAL A 59 -3.35 10.23 3.00
C VAL A 59 -2.00 10.73 3.51
N ALA A 60 -1.32 11.56 2.71
CA ALA A 60 0.07 11.97 2.98
C ALA A 60 0.23 12.76 4.29
N ARG A 61 -0.63 13.75 4.55
CA ARG A 61 -0.49 14.65 5.71
C ARG A 61 -1.06 14.06 7.00
N LYS A 62 -2.39 13.92 7.08
CA LYS A 62 -3.09 13.41 8.26
C LYS A 62 -3.82 12.10 7.91
N PRO A 63 -3.17 10.93 8.01
CA PRO A 63 -3.82 9.65 7.72
C PRO A 63 -5.00 9.42 8.67
N LYS A 64 -6.07 8.82 8.16
CA LYS A 64 -7.26 8.51 8.96
C LYS A 64 -7.12 7.15 9.62
N CYS A 65 -6.15 6.99 10.53
CA CYS A 65 -5.88 5.70 11.16
C CYS A 65 -7.08 5.20 11.98
N GLY A 66 -7.79 6.09 12.68
CA GLY A 66 -8.98 5.72 13.45
C GLY A 66 -10.15 5.16 12.62
N SER A 67 -10.17 5.40 11.31
CA SER A 67 -11.16 4.82 10.38
C SER A 67 -10.52 3.83 9.40
N CYS A 68 -9.29 3.37 9.67
CA CYS A 68 -8.55 2.50 8.79
C CYS A 68 -8.90 1.04 9.07
N ILE A 69 -9.34 0.32 8.03
CA ILE A 69 -9.73 -1.10 8.12
C ILE A 69 -8.59 -2.07 8.45
N ILE A 70 -7.34 -1.63 8.31
CA ILE A 70 -6.11 -2.41 8.59
C ILE A 70 -5.25 -1.72 9.65
N GLU A 71 -5.87 -0.89 10.52
CA GLU A 71 -5.15 -0.14 11.55
C GLU A 71 -4.36 -1.06 12.50
N ASP A 72 -5.00 -2.13 12.95
CA ASP A 72 -4.47 -3.16 13.84
C ASP A 72 -3.28 -3.91 13.24
N LEU A 73 -3.31 -4.15 11.93
CA LEU A 73 -2.23 -4.80 11.17
C LEU A 73 -1.14 -3.81 10.74
N CYS A 74 -1.40 -2.51 10.79
CA CYS A 74 -0.48 -1.49 10.28
C CYS A 74 0.63 -1.19 11.30
N GLU A 75 1.88 -1.42 10.91
CA GLU A 75 3.06 -1.15 11.74
C GLU A 75 3.56 0.32 11.68
N PHE A 76 2.72 1.25 11.25
CA PHE A 76 3.06 2.67 11.23
C PHE A 76 3.09 3.22 12.66
N LYS A 77 4.17 3.90 13.06
CA LYS A 77 4.36 4.39 14.44
C LYS A 77 3.58 5.66 14.76
N GLU A 78 3.42 6.56 13.78
CA GLU A 78 2.80 7.88 13.96
C GLU A 78 1.32 7.85 13.57
N LYS A 79 0.55 6.92 14.15
CA LYS A 79 -0.88 6.80 13.84
C LYS A 79 -1.64 8.03 14.32
N THR A 80 -2.57 8.51 13.49
CA THR A 80 -3.40 9.70 13.80
C THR A 80 -4.88 9.39 13.63
N ASN A 81 -5.71 9.92 14.55
CA ASN A 81 -7.17 9.89 14.43
C ASN A 81 -7.72 11.13 13.72
#